data_AF-A0A9J6ECH1-F1
#
_entry.id   AF-A0A9J6ECH1-F1
#
_cell.length_a   1.000
_cell.length_b   1.000
_cell.length_c   1.000
_cell.angle_alpha   90.00
_cell.angle_beta   90.00
_cell.angle_gamma   90.00
#
_symmetry.space_group_name_H-M   'P 1'
#
loop_
_entity.id
_entity.type
_entity.pdbx_description
1 polymer ?
#
loop_
_entity_poly.entity_id
_entity_poly.type
_entity_poly.pdbx_seq_one_letter_code
_entity_poly.pdbx_strand_id
1 'polypeptide(L)'
;MQYIETLSKKKLPDVTALQEPYNHAKLPGYVMQCPFSESTGRSITMCIIVRRGIAFVEHKVDVSSDIDNALIEITLSKGITAKVFVINVYRTPSKRGLTHNFDCLFREAMAKAASKRLLNCGDFNALHTHWGYRNASPKGRRLAELVDNLGLTLLNEPMSHTRIGQGVCRNTTPDLFMCVNMDVASWENTFEDLGSDHRILNLVVGRNAEKSANRKVRIVDWDEFCKNRNIEKEDLIRDSCKKKVMVQGNPGRRGKSH
;
A
#
# COMPACT_ATOMS: atom_id res chain seq x y z
N MET A 1 22.81 26.66 -1.17
CA MET A 1 22.76 25.86 0.08
C MET A 1 22.08 24.55 -0.27
N GLN A 2 22.79 23.42 -0.18
CA GLN A 2 22.24 22.11 -0.51
C GLN A 2 21.89 21.37 0.79
N TYR A 3 20.66 20.88 0.90
CA TYR A 3 20.13 20.17 2.05
C TYR A 3 19.76 18.76 1.62
N ILE A 4 20.28 17.75 2.31
CA ILE A 4 19.93 16.34 2.11
C ILE A 4 19.25 15.87 3.39
N GLU A 5 17.94 15.65 3.32
CA GLU A 5 17.18 15.03 4.40
C GLU A 5 16.92 13.55 4.05
N THR A 6 17.37 12.66 4.91
CA THR A 6 16.99 11.26 4.82
C THR A 6 15.54 11.13 5.27
N LEU A 7 14.61 10.92 4.34
CA LEU A 7 13.20 10.66 4.64
C LEU A 7 13.09 9.59 5.74
N SER A 8 12.66 10.00 6.94
CA SER A 8 12.51 9.06 8.04
C SER A 8 11.59 7.91 7.62
N LYS A 9 11.88 6.67 8.06
CA LYS A 9 11.09 5.46 7.76
C LYS A 9 9.58 5.58 8.08
N LYS A 10 9.15 6.65 8.75
CA LYS A 10 7.75 7.00 9.08
C LYS A 10 6.98 7.70 7.94
N LYS A 11 7.61 8.07 6.82
CA LYS A 11 6.97 8.78 5.69
C LYS A 11 6.84 7.97 4.39
N LEU A 12 7.08 6.65 4.43
CA LEU A 12 6.95 5.81 3.23
C LEU A 12 5.50 5.35 3.07
N PRO A 13 4.90 5.42 1.86
CA PRO A 13 3.54 4.96 1.62
C PRO A 13 3.42 3.47 1.85
N ASP A 14 2.28 3.04 2.38
CA ASP A 14 1.96 1.63 2.55
C ASP A 14 1.51 1.00 1.23
N VAL A 15 0.74 1.76 0.44
CA VAL A 15 0.30 1.40 -0.91
C VAL A 15 0.43 2.60 -1.84
N THR A 16 0.91 2.36 -3.05
CA THR A 16 0.99 3.35 -4.13
C THR A 16 0.25 2.82 -5.35
N ALA A 17 -0.72 3.58 -5.82
CA ALA A 17 -1.39 3.38 -7.09
C ALA A 17 -0.63 4.16 -8.18
N LEU A 18 0.03 3.46 -9.09
CA LEU A 18 0.81 4.06 -10.18
C LEU A 18 0.12 3.79 -11.52
N GLN A 19 0.02 4.82 -12.36
CA GLN A 19 -0.49 4.73 -13.73
C GLN A 19 0.62 5.12 -14.71
N GLU A 20 0.53 4.58 -15.92
CA GLU A 20 1.52 4.73 -16.99
C GLU A 20 2.98 4.43 -16.59
N PRO A 21 3.30 3.32 -15.89
CA PRO A 21 4.69 2.94 -15.68
C PRO A 21 5.30 2.59 -17.04
N TYR A 22 6.16 3.44 -17.58
CA TYR A 22 6.79 3.25 -18.89
C TYR A 22 7.49 1.89 -19.04
N ASN A 23 8.05 1.36 -17.95
CA ASN A 23 8.79 0.10 -17.92
C ASN A 23 8.54 -0.68 -16.62
N HIS A 24 8.91 -1.97 -16.61
CA HIS A 24 8.97 -2.81 -15.39
C HIS A 24 10.07 -2.30 -14.45
N ALA A 25 9.79 -1.23 -13.69
CA ALA A 25 10.66 -0.80 -12.62
C ALA A 25 10.48 -1.71 -11.40
N LYS A 26 11.54 -1.89 -10.60
CA LYS A 26 11.47 -2.52 -9.28
C LYS A 26 11.75 -1.47 -8.22
N LEU A 27 10.84 -1.29 -7.27
CA LEU A 27 11.05 -0.40 -6.13
C LEU A 27 11.52 -1.21 -4.90
N PRO A 28 12.77 -1.05 -4.43
CA PRO A 28 13.26 -1.76 -3.25
C PRO A 28 12.40 -1.52 -2.02
N GLY A 29 12.13 -2.57 -1.25
CA GLY A 29 11.24 -2.49 -0.09
C GLY A 29 9.74 -2.61 -0.42
N TYR A 30 9.37 -2.77 -1.70
CA TYR A 30 8.00 -2.96 -2.13
C TYR A 30 7.81 -4.25 -2.95
N VAL A 31 6.56 -4.65 -3.08
CA VAL A 31 6.04 -5.68 -3.97
C VAL A 31 5.16 -4.97 -4.99
N MET A 32 5.39 -5.23 -6.27
CA MET A 32 4.67 -4.57 -7.36
C MET A 32 3.76 -5.59 -8.04
N GLN A 33 2.51 -5.19 -8.25
CA GLN A 33 1.52 -5.92 -9.04
C GLN A 33 1.15 -5.06 -10.24
N CYS A 34 1.47 -5.54 -11.43
CA CYS A 34 1.23 -4.82 -12.67
C CYS A 34 0.37 -5.74 -13.56
N PRO A 35 -0.96 -5.57 -13.56
CA PRO A 35 -1.84 -6.41 -14.37
C PRO A 35 -1.55 -6.19 -15.87
N PHE A 36 -1.74 -7.23 -16.66
CA PHE A 36 -1.72 -7.11 -18.11
C PHE A 36 -2.92 -6.29 -18.57
N SER A 37 -2.69 -5.31 -19.45
CA SER A 37 -3.76 -4.52 -20.04
C SER A 37 -4.27 -5.21 -21.30
N GLU A 38 -5.39 -5.91 -21.18
CA GLU A 38 -6.11 -6.43 -22.34
C GLU A 38 -6.54 -5.29 -23.27
N SER A 39 -6.85 -4.14 -22.70
CA SER A 39 -7.33 -3.00 -23.45
C SER A 39 -6.24 -2.49 -24.40
N THR A 40 -4.99 -2.30 -23.94
CA THR A 40 -3.91 -1.70 -24.73
C THR A 40 -2.98 -2.73 -25.37
N GLY A 41 -3.10 -4.00 -24.99
CA GLY A 41 -2.15 -5.07 -25.38
C GLY A 41 -0.75 -4.86 -24.79
N ARG A 42 -0.59 -3.92 -23.85
CA ARG A 42 0.69 -3.65 -23.18
C ARG A 42 0.81 -4.48 -21.92
N SER A 43 2.04 -4.88 -21.62
CA SER A 43 2.38 -5.60 -20.40
C SER A 43 2.22 -4.77 -19.14
N ILE A 44 2.23 -3.43 -19.26
CA ILE A 44 2.05 -2.51 -18.13
C ILE A 44 1.37 -1.22 -18.59
N THR A 45 0.22 -0.91 -18.00
CA THR A 45 -0.41 0.41 -18.06
C THR A 45 -0.60 1.01 -16.68
N MET A 46 -0.53 0.19 -15.63
CA MET A 46 -0.69 0.57 -14.25
C MET A 46 -0.01 -0.46 -13.34
N CYS A 47 0.27 -0.07 -12.10
CA CYS A 47 0.67 -0.99 -11.05
C CYS A 47 0.06 -0.58 -9.71
N ILE A 48 -0.19 -1.56 -8.85
CA ILE A 48 -0.33 -1.35 -7.41
C ILE A 48 0.97 -1.80 -6.75
N ILE A 49 1.54 -0.92 -5.95
CA ILE A 49 2.82 -1.14 -5.27
C ILE A 49 2.54 -1.18 -3.77
N VAL A 50 2.83 -2.31 -3.13
CA VAL A 50 2.55 -2.55 -1.70
C VAL A 50 3.86 -2.69 -0.94
N ARG A 51 3.99 -1.99 0.19
CA ARG A 51 5.19 -2.05 1.01
C ARG A 51 5.41 -3.46 1.57
N ARG A 52 6.65 -3.94 1.55
CA ARG A 52 7.01 -5.25 2.10
C ARG A 52 6.70 -5.29 3.60
N GLY A 53 6.07 -6.39 4.03
CA GLY A 53 5.62 -6.59 5.40
C GLY A 53 4.13 -6.26 5.62
N ILE A 54 3.46 -5.71 4.61
CA ILE A 54 2.00 -5.58 4.59
C ILE A 54 1.39 -6.82 3.93
N ALA A 55 0.47 -7.48 4.62
CA ALA A 55 -0.26 -8.61 4.07
C ALA A 55 -1.40 -8.10 3.19
N PHE A 56 -1.44 -8.59 1.94
CA PHE A 56 -2.50 -8.26 0.99
C PHE A 56 -2.87 -9.48 0.14
N VAL A 57 -4.09 -9.44 -0.41
CA VAL A 57 -4.64 -10.44 -1.34
C VAL A 57 -5.10 -9.73 -2.60
N GLU A 58 -4.74 -10.26 -3.76
CA GLU A 58 -5.23 -9.76 -5.04
C GLU A 58 -6.58 -10.38 -5.39
N HIS A 59 -7.49 -9.57 -5.90
CA HIS A 59 -8.79 -10.00 -6.38
C HIS A 59 -8.90 -9.70 -7.88
N LYS A 60 -9.33 -10.71 -8.65
CA LYS A 60 -9.72 -10.48 -10.04
C LYS A 60 -11.09 -9.83 -10.09
N VAL A 61 -11.22 -8.82 -10.94
CA VAL A 61 -12.49 -8.20 -11.28
C VAL A 61 -12.92 -8.80 -12.62
N ASP A 62 -13.78 -9.81 -12.56
CA ASP A 62 -14.19 -10.61 -13.73
C ASP A 62 -15.30 -9.92 -14.52
N VAL A 63 -15.01 -8.72 -15.04
CA VAL A 63 -15.94 -7.93 -15.86
C VAL A 63 -15.32 -7.60 -17.21
N SER A 64 -16.12 -7.68 -18.29
CA SER A 64 -15.71 -7.15 -19.59
C SER A 64 -15.66 -5.62 -19.53
N SER A 65 -14.49 -5.09 -19.22
CA SER A 65 -14.24 -3.66 -19.13
C SER A 65 -13.04 -3.27 -19.98
N ASP A 66 -13.15 -2.16 -20.68
CA ASP A 66 -12.04 -1.52 -21.40
C ASP A 66 -11.12 -0.71 -20.47
N ILE A 67 -11.37 -0.75 -19.17
CA ILE A 67 -10.68 0.02 -18.15
C ILE A 67 -9.70 -0.90 -17.42
N ASP A 68 -8.42 -0.56 -17.49
CA ASP A 68 -7.39 -1.27 -16.76
C ASP A 68 -7.58 -1.03 -15.27
N ASN A 69 -7.52 -2.11 -14.49
CA ASN A 69 -7.75 -2.05 -13.05
C ASN A 69 -6.95 -3.13 -12.31
N ALA A 70 -6.69 -2.88 -11.03
CA ALA A 70 -6.18 -3.86 -10.09
C ALA A 70 -6.90 -3.68 -8.76
N LEU A 71 -7.44 -4.75 -8.19
CA LEU A 71 -8.10 -4.74 -6.89
C LEU A 71 -7.30 -5.55 -5.89
N ILE A 72 -6.91 -4.91 -4.79
CA ILE A 72 -6.26 -5.58 -3.66
C ILE A 72 -7.06 -5.41 -2.38
N GLU A 73 -6.92 -6.38 -1.49
CA GLU A 73 -7.42 -6.36 -0.13
C GLU A 73 -6.23 -6.35 0.84
N ILE A 74 -6.13 -5.33 1.68
CA ILE A 74 -5.06 -5.16 2.66
C ILE A 74 -5.60 -5.50 4.04
N THR A 75 -4.83 -6.29 4.79
CA THR A 75 -5.12 -6.58 6.20
C THR A 75 -4.38 -5.62 7.12
N LEU A 76 -5.13 -4.84 7.91
CA LEU A 76 -4.54 -3.92 8.88
C LEU A 76 -4.08 -4.70 10.13
N SER A 77 -2.80 -4.57 10.48
CA SER A 77 -2.10 -5.42 11.45
C SER A 77 -2.36 -5.09 12.93
N LYS A 78 -3.30 -4.21 13.27
CA LYS A 78 -3.57 -3.81 14.66
C LYS A 78 -5.05 -3.90 15.04
N GLY A 79 -5.42 -5.06 15.59
CA GLY A 79 -6.49 -5.19 16.59
C GLY A 79 -7.94 -5.21 16.12
N ILE A 80 -8.23 -4.98 14.84
CA ILE A 80 -9.55 -5.19 14.26
C ILE A 80 -9.35 -5.87 12.92
N THR A 81 -10.21 -6.83 12.59
CA THR A 81 -10.43 -7.48 11.29
C THR A 81 -10.79 -6.50 10.15
N ALA A 82 -10.39 -5.24 10.26
CA ALA A 82 -10.63 -4.18 9.32
C ALA A 82 -9.75 -4.42 8.08
N LYS A 83 -10.42 -4.93 7.05
CA LYS A 83 -9.88 -5.09 5.70
C LYS A 83 -10.17 -3.81 4.92
N VAL A 84 -9.19 -3.36 4.15
CA VAL A 84 -9.33 -2.23 3.24
C VAL A 84 -9.11 -2.72 1.82
N PHE A 85 -10.11 -2.52 0.98
CA PHE A 85 -10.02 -2.78 -0.45
C PHE A 85 -9.52 -1.53 -1.14
N VAL A 86 -8.55 -1.68 -2.02
CA VAL A 86 -8.01 -0.60 -2.84
C VAL A 86 -8.08 -1.06 -4.29
N ILE A 87 -8.82 -0.32 -5.10
CA ILE A 87 -8.81 -0.48 -6.55
C ILE A 87 -8.10 0.70 -7.19
N ASN A 88 -7.05 0.38 -7.95
CA ASN A 88 -6.40 1.34 -8.83
C ASN A 88 -7.02 1.20 -10.21
N VAL A 89 -7.39 2.32 -10.82
CA VAL A 89 -8.10 2.41 -12.09
C VAL A 89 -7.29 3.27 -13.04
N TYR A 90 -7.10 2.81 -14.28
CA TYR A 90 -6.50 3.59 -15.34
C TYR A 90 -7.32 3.48 -16.63
N ARG A 91 -7.81 4.64 -17.11
CA ARG A 91 -8.54 4.75 -18.37
C ARG A 91 -7.72 5.58 -19.35
N THR A 92 -7.16 4.94 -20.37
CA THR A 92 -6.41 5.63 -21.45
C THR A 92 -7.23 6.71 -22.17
N PRO A 93 -6.75 7.96 -22.35
CA PRO A 93 -7.48 9.06 -22.99
C PRO A 93 -7.98 8.79 -24.42
N SER A 94 -7.18 8.08 -25.22
CA SER A 94 -7.27 8.02 -26.69
C SER A 94 -8.32 7.05 -27.25
N LYS A 95 -8.92 6.16 -26.45
CA LYS A 95 -9.95 5.23 -26.94
C LYS A 95 -11.33 5.88 -26.93
N ARG A 96 -11.69 6.48 -28.07
CA ARG A 96 -13.07 6.92 -28.32
C ARG A 96 -13.89 5.73 -28.82
N GLY A 97 -15.09 5.52 -28.28
CA GLY A 97 -16.05 4.56 -28.82
C GLY A 97 -16.20 3.22 -28.09
N LEU A 98 -15.42 2.96 -27.03
CA LEU A 98 -15.67 1.81 -26.16
C LEU A 98 -16.80 2.13 -25.17
N THR A 99 -17.63 1.13 -24.88
CA THR A 99 -18.66 1.19 -23.84
C THR A 99 -17.99 1.24 -22.47
N HIS A 100 -17.55 2.44 -22.07
CA HIS A 100 -16.90 2.69 -20.78
C HIS A 100 -17.81 2.27 -19.64
N ASN A 101 -17.53 1.11 -19.06
CA ASN A 101 -18.40 0.51 -18.07
C ASN A 101 -17.78 0.58 -16.66
N PHE A 102 -17.72 1.81 -16.13
CA PHE A 102 -17.41 2.00 -14.71
C PHE A 102 -18.46 1.33 -13.82
N ASP A 103 -19.70 1.16 -14.29
CA ASP A 103 -20.79 0.58 -13.50
C ASP A 103 -20.49 -0.88 -13.13
N CYS A 104 -20.22 -1.74 -14.11
CA CYS A 104 -19.85 -3.14 -13.83
C CYS A 104 -18.58 -3.24 -12.99
N LEU A 105 -17.55 -2.43 -13.30
CA LEU A 105 -16.30 -2.39 -12.54
C LEU A 105 -16.53 -2.05 -11.06
N PHE A 106 -17.27 -0.98 -10.79
CA PHE A 106 -17.49 -0.51 -9.42
C PHE A 106 -18.43 -1.44 -8.66
N ARG A 107 -19.48 -1.97 -9.31
CA ARG A 107 -20.37 -2.94 -8.67
C ARG A 107 -19.65 -4.23 -8.31
N GLU A 108 -18.80 -4.75 -9.19
CA GLU A 108 -18.01 -5.95 -8.89
C GLU A 108 -17.01 -5.67 -7.75
N ALA A 109 -16.31 -4.53 -7.78
CA ALA A 109 -15.41 -4.15 -6.69
C ALA A 109 -16.15 -4.02 -5.34
N MET A 110 -17.35 -3.42 -5.34
CA MET A 110 -18.24 -3.33 -4.18
C MET A 110 -18.71 -4.70 -3.69
N ALA A 111 -19.06 -5.60 -4.61
CA ALA A 111 -19.45 -6.97 -4.30
C ALA A 111 -18.30 -7.74 -3.63
N LYS A 112 -17.08 -7.64 -4.18
CA LYS A 112 -15.87 -8.24 -3.57
C LYS A 112 -15.56 -7.65 -2.19
N ALA A 113 -15.74 -6.33 -2.02
CA ALA A 113 -15.55 -5.68 -0.72
C ALA A 113 -16.60 -6.17 0.31
N ALA A 114 -17.83 -6.50 -0.13
CA ALA A 114 -18.93 -6.99 0.70
C ALA A 114 -19.22 -6.06 1.89
N SER A 115 -19.51 -4.79 1.59
CA SER A 115 -19.74 -3.71 2.57
C SER A 115 -18.54 -3.32 3.44
N LYS A 116 -17.36 -3.88 3.20
CA LYS A 116 -16.11 -3.42 3.84
C LYS A 116 -15.64 -2.10 3.22
N ARG A 117 -14.56 -1.56 3.78
CA ARG A 117 -13.98 -0.29 3.31
C ARG A 117 -13.42 -0.48 1.91
N LEU A 118 -13.83 0.35 0.96
CA LEU A 118 -13.32 0.34 -0.41
C LEU A 118 -12.84 1.74 -0.78
N LEU A 119 -11.64 1.81 -1.33
CA LEU A 119 -11.04 2.99 -1.93
C LEU A 119 -10.87 2.76 -3.44
N ASN A 120 -11.50 3.61 -4.23
CA ASN A 120 -11.30 3.71 -5.68
C ASN A 120 -10.37 4.87 -5.95
N CYS A 121 -9.27 4.63 -6.64
CA CYS A 121 -8.29 5.66 -6.96
C CYS A 121 -7.67 5.45 -8.35
N GLY A 122 -7.10 6.52 -8.91
CA GLY A 122 -6.34 6.47 -10.15
C GLY A 122 -6.82 7.49 -11.18
N ASP A 123 -6.47 7.28 -12.44
CA ASP A 123 -6.76 8.20 -13.54
C ASP A 123 -7.98 7.73 -14.34
N PHE A 124 -9.08 8.48 -14.21
CA PHE A 124 -10.37 8.19 -14.83
C PHE A 124 -10.52 8.83 -16.22
N ASN A 125 -9.71 9.86 -16.50
CA ASN A 125 -9.82 10.69 -17.69
C ASN A 125 -11.26 11.14 -18.01
N ALA A 126 -12.11 11.33 -17.01
CA ALA A 126 -13.52 11.62 -17.14
C ALA A 126 -13.80 13.05 -16.71
N LEU A 127 -14.30 13.89 -17.61
CA LEU A 127 -14.48 15.32 -17.33
C LEU A 127 -15.81 15.56 -16.64
N HIS A 128 -15.81 16.17 -15.45
CA HIS A 128 -17.01 16.61 -14.74
C HIS A 128 -16.74 17.82 -13.83
N THR A 129 -17.76 18.62 -13.60
CA THR A 129 -17.69 19.83 -12.76
C THR A 129 -17.45 19.51 -11.28
N HIS A 130 -17.93 18.36 -10.80
CA HIS A 130 -17.76 17.92 -9.41
C HIS A 130 -16.30 17.81 -8.97
N TRP A 131 -15.38 17.57 -9.89
CA TRP A 131 -13.95 17.48 -9.59
C TRP A 131 -13.12 18.53 -10.33
N GLY A 132 -13.73 19.66 -10.71
CA GLY A 132 -12.98 20.86 -11.11
C GLY A 132 -12.92 21.16 -12.61
N TYR A 133 -13.58 20.39 -13.48
CA TYR A 133 -13.72 20.77 -14.89
C TYR A 133 -14.76 21.88 -15.07
N ARG A 134 -14.64 22.68 -16.13
CA ARG A 134 -15.67 23.68 -16.47
C ARG A 134 -16.96 23.06 -17.01
N ASN A 135 -16.81 21.92 -17.70
CA ASN A 135 -17.90 21.23 -18.39
C ASN A 135 -17.84 19.74 -18.06
N ALA A 136 -18.97 19.07 -18.21
CA ALA A 136 -19.10 17.64 -18.05
C ALA A 136 -19.13 16.92 -19.40
N SER A 137 -18.31 15.88 -19.55
CA SER A 137 -18.43 14.94 -20.66
C SER A 137 -19.56 13.93 -20.40
N PRO A 138 -20.13 13.26 -21.42
CA PRO A 138 -21.08 12.16 -21.21
C PRO A 138 -20.54 11.07 -20.28
N LYS A 139 -19.24 10.76 -20.40
CA LYS A 139 -18.55 9.81 -19.53
C LYS A 139 -18.49 10.29 -18.08
N GLY A 140 -18.10 11.55 -17.85
CA GLY A 140 -18.05 12.12 -16.51
C GLY A 140 -19.42 12.24 -15.86
N ARG A 141 -20.49 12.54 -16.63
CA ARG A 141 -21.87 12.53 -16.11
C ARG A 141 -22.27 11.16 -15.61
N ARG A 142 -22.05 10.11 -16.42
CA ARG A 142 -22.32 8.72 -16.00
C ARG A 142 -21.50 8.30 -14.78
N LEU A 143 -20.23 8.72 -14.70
CA LEU A 143 -19.40 8.44 -13.53
C LEU A 143 -19.93 9.17 -12.28
N ALA A 144 -20.33 10.43 -12.39
CA ALA A 144 -20.92 11.18 -11.29
C ALA A 144 -22.24 10.54 -10.81
N GLU A 145 -23.14 10.21 -11.73
CA GLU A 145 -24.38 9.48 -11.44
C GLU A 145 -24.09 8.13 -10.74
N LEU A 146 -23.07 7.40 -11.20
CA LEU A 146 -22.67 6.14 -10.59
C LEU A 146 -22.12 6.32 -9.17
N VAL A 147 -21.29 7.35 -8.96
CA VAL A 147 -20.76 7.71 -7.63
C VAL A 147 -21.90 7.96 -6.66
N ASP A 148 -22.89 8.76 -7.08
CA ASP A 148 -24.06 9.07 -6.26
C ASP A 148 -24.91 7.81 -6.00
N ASN A 149 -25.18 7.02 -7.04
CA ASN A 149 -25.99 5.79 -6.96
C ASN A 149 -25.37 4.71 -6.06
N LEU A 150 -24.04 4.63 -6.00
CA LEU A 150 -23.33 3.67 -5.17
C LEU A 150 -22.98 4.22 -3.77
N GLY A 151 -23.36 5.47 -3.47
CA GLY A 151 -23.05 6.12 -2.20
C GLY A 151 -21.55 6.32 -1.98
N LEU A 152 -20.77 6.48 -3.04
CA LEU A 152 -19.34 6.76 -2.96
C LEU A 152 -19.13 8.24 -2.58
N THR A 153 -18.18 8.49 -1.69
CA THR A 153 -17.77 9.86 -1.35
C THR A 153 -16.55 10.25 -2.18
N LEU A 154 -16.66 11.33 -2.95
CA LEU A 154 -15.53 11.95 -3.65
C LEU A 154 -14.64 12.70 -2.65
N LEU A 155 -13.33 12.45 -2.68
CA LEU A 155 -12.36 13.00 -1.74
C LEU A 155 -11.54 14.16 -2.30
N ASN A 156 -11.54 14.34 -3.63
CA ASN A 156 -10.80 15.39 -4.30
C ASN A 156 -11.30 16.79 -3.92
N GLU A 157 -10.35 17.71 -3.73
CA GLU A 157 -10.66 19.14 -3.73
C GLU A 157 -10.75 19.66 -5.19
N PRO A 158 -11.92 20.17 -5.63
CA PRO A 158 -12.14 20.54 -7.04
C PRO A 158 -11.20 21.65 -7.56
N MET A 159 -10.68 22.50 -6.67
CA MET A 159 -9.77 23.58 -7.04
C MET A 159 -8.31 23.14 -7.12
N SER A 160 -8.00 21.94 -6.64
CA SER A 160 -6.64 21.38 -6.59
C SER A 160 -6.39 20.46 -7.78
N HIS A 161 -6.12 21.08 -8.94
CA HIS A 161 -5.87 20.36 -10.19
C HIS A 161 -4.76 19.32 -10.05
N THR A 162 -5.02 18.10 -10.54
CA THR A 162 -4.14 16.94 -10.40
C THR A 162 -3.24 16.74 -11.61
N ARG A 163 -3.57 17.35 -12.75
CA ARG A 163 -2.74 17.38 -13.96
C ARG A 163 -2.52 18.81 -14.44
N ILE A 164 -1.26 19.16 -14.71
CA ILE A 164 -0.84 20.47 -15.17
C ILE A 164 -0.74 20.49 -16.69
N GLY A 165 -1.50 21.40 -17.29
CA GLY A 165 -1.46 21.58 -18.73
C GLY A 165 -0.19 22.31 -19.15
N GLN A 166 0.46 21.85 -20.21
CA GLN A 166 1.60 22.53 -20.82
C GLN A 166 1.14 23.44 -21.97
N GLY A 167 1.73 24.64 -22.06
CA GLY A 167 1.46 25.61 -23.13
C GLY A 167 0.01 26.08 -23.15
N VAL A 168 -0.74 25.70 -24.19
CA VAL A 168 -2.15 26.07 -24.39
C VAL A 168 -3.14 25.14 -23.67
N CYS A 169 -2.66 23.99 -23.16
CA CYS A 169 -3.49 23.06 -22.42
C CYS A 169 -3.80 23.60 -21.02
N ARG A 170 -5.04 23.48 -20.59
CA ARG A 170 -5.46 23.88 -19.24
C ARG A 170 -5.11 22.82 -18.21
N ASN A 171 -5.02 23.24 -16.95
CA ASN A 171 -4.98 22.35 -15.80
C ASN A 171 -6.30 21.58 -15.69
N THR A 172 -6.21 20.33 -15.26
CA THR A 172 -7.36 19.41 -15.20
C THR A 172 -7.24 18.47 -13.99
N THR A 173 -8.30 17.74 -13.69
CA THR A 173 -8.36 16.82 -12.55
C THR A 173 -8.83 15.42 -12.97
N PRO A 174 -8.04 14.70 -13.79
CA PRO A 174 -8.44 13.37 -14.24
C PRO A 174 -8.25 12.28 -13.16
N ASP A 175 -7.39 12.55 -12.17
CA ASP A 175 -7.06 11.65 -11.06
C ASP A 175 -8.06 11.82 -9.91
N LEU A 176 -8.75 10.75 -9.54
CA LEU A 176 -9.82 10.80 -8.53
C LEU A 176 -9.57 9.82 -7.40
N PHE A 177 -10.04 10.19 -6.21
CA PHE A 177 -10.13 9.36 -5.02
C PHE A 177 -11.58 9.33 -4.55
N MET A 178 -12.15 8.14 -4.44
CA MET A 178 -13.52 7.93 -4.02
C MET A 178 -13.58 6.77 -3.03
N CYS A 179 -14.32 6.90 -1.94
CA CYS A 179 -14.39 5.83 -0.94
C CYS A 179 -15.82 5.53 -0.46
N VAL A 180 -15.98 4.35 0.14
CA VAL A 180 -17.18 3.97 0.88
C VAL A 180 -16.80 3.26 2.18
N ASN A 181 -17.61 3.48 3.22
CA ASN A 181 -17.44 2.89 4.55
C ASN A 181 -16.04 3.11 5.16
N MET A 182 -15.39 4.23 4.81
CA MET A 182 -14.01 4.52 5.18
C MET A 182 -13.91 5.87 5.89
N ASP A 183 -13.25 5.86 7.06
CA ASP A 183 -12.83 7.08 7.74
C ASP A 183 -11.53 7.58 7.09
N VAL A 184 -11.61 8.69 6.35
CA VAL A 184 -10.45 9.36 5.75
C VAL A 184 -9.93 10.40 6.73
N ALA A 185 -8.63 10.33 7.05
CA ALA A 185 -7.97 11.27 7.95
C ALA A 185 -7.52 12.52 7.20
N SER A 186 -6.93 12.35 6.02
CA SER A 186 -6.55 13.45 5.15
C SER A 186 -6.47 13.01 3.70
N TRP A 187 -6.76 13.95 2.80
CA TRP A 187 -6.44 13.90 1.39
C TRP A 187 -5.66 15.17 1.06
N GLU A 188 -4.57 15.04 0.32
CA GLU A 188 -3.79 16.20 -0.14
C GLU A 188 -3.26 15.97 -1.56
N ASN A 189 -3.22 17.06 -2.31
CA ASN A 189 -2.37 17.16 -3.48
C ASN A 189 -1.00 17.63 -3.01
N THR A 190 0.05 16.83 -3.23
CA THR A 190 1.38 17.19 -2.71
C THR A 190 2.04 18.30 -3.53
N PHE A 191 1.46 18.64 -4.69
CA PHE A 191 2.03 19.55 -5.69
C PHE A 191 3.39 19.10 -6.25
N GLU A 192 3.84 17.89 -5.94
CA GLU A 192 5.02 17.25 -6.53
C GLU A 192 4.60 16.46 -7.78
N ASP A 193 5.37 16.53 -8.85
CA ASP A 193 5.09 15.81 -10.11
C ASP A 193 6.20 14.84 -10.53
N LEU A 194 7.38 14.93 -9.91
CA LEU A 194 8.59 14.17 -10.26
C LEU A 194 8.91 14.17 -11.78
N GLY A 195 8.57 15.26 -12.47
CA GLY A 195 8.76 15.40 -13.92
C GLY A 195 7.63 14.83 -14.79
N SER A 196 6.53 14.36 -14.18
CA SER A 196 5.27 14.06 -14.88
C SER A 196 4.45 15.34 -15.13
N ASP A 197 3.42 15.27 -15.98
CA ASP A 197 2.37 16.29 -16.02
C ASP A 197 1.26 16.05 -14.97
N HIS A 198 1.27 14.90 -14.29
CA HIS A 198 0.41 14.58 -13.16
C HIS A 198 1.12 14.83 -11.82
N ARG A 199 0.33 15.24 -10.83
CA ARG A 199 0.78 15.47 -9.45
C ARG A 199 0.54 14.23 -8.60
N ILE A 200 1.42 14.04 -7.62
CA ILE A 200 1.30 13.01 -6.60
C ILE A 200 0.21 13.42 -5.63
N LEU A 201 -0.71 12.49 -5.40
CA LEU A 201 -1.80 12.64 -4.44
C LEU A 201 -1.55 11.70 -3.27
N ASN A 202 -1.77 12.21 -2.06
CA ASN A 202 -1.57 11.45 -0.84
C ASN A 202 -2.90 11.35 -0.07
N LEU A 203 -3.17 10.13 0.43
CA LEU A 203 -4.37 9.83 1.21
C LEU A 203 -3.97 9.07 2.47
N VAL A 204 -4.43 9.55 3.62
CA VAL A 204 -4.25 8.89 4.91
C VAL A 204 -5.60 8.39 5.41
N VAL A 205 -5.67 7.10 5.74
CA VAL A 205 -6.91 6.42 6.14
C VAL A 205 -6.81 5.86 7.57
N GLY A 206 -7.91 5.94 8.32
CA GLY A 206 -8.06 5.33 9.65
C GLY A 206 -7.94 6.26 10.88
N ARG A 207 -8.56 5.84 11.99
CA ARG A 207 -8.77 6.61 13.25
C ARG A 207 -7.53 6.99 14.08
N ASN A 208 -6.30 6.68 13.65
CA ASN A 208 -5.08 7.02 14.39
C ASN A 208 -3.88 7.23 13.45
N ALA A 209 -4.04 8.09 12.43
CA ALA A 209 -2.95 8.48 11.52
C ALA A 209 -1.65 8.91 12.26
N GLU A 210 -1.76 9.35 13.51
CA GLU A 210 -0.64 9.83 14.33
C GLU A 210 0.14 8.73 15.09
N LYS A 211 -0.40 7.52 15.27
CA LYS A 211 0.23 6.48 16.13
C LYS A 211 1.16 5.51 15.39
N SER A 212 1.49 5.78 14.13
CA SER A 212 2.57 5.06 13.42
C SER A 212 3.97 5.44 13.95
N ALA A 213 4.04 6.54 14.71
CA ALA A 213 5.26 6.94 15.38
C ALA A 213 5.60 6.01 16.56
N ASN A 214 6.66 5.22 16.41
CA ASN A 214 7.38 4.47 17.46
C ASN A 214 6.98 3.00 17.62
N ARG A 215 7.17 2.20 16.57
CA ARG A 215 7.57 0.81 16.81
C ARG A 215 9.07 0.79 17.13
N LYS A 216 9.42 0.59 18.40
CA LYS A 216 10.79 0.20 18.76
C LYS A 216 11.06 -1.13 18.05
N VAL A 217 11.89 -1.10 17.01
CA VAL A 217 12.41 -2.34 16.44
C VAL A 217 13.37 -2.90 17.48
N ARG A 218 13.09 -4.11 17.97
CA ARG A 218 14.06 -4.85 18.78
C ARG A 218 15.13 -5.33 17.81
N ILE A 219 16.18 -4.53 17.64
CA ILE A 219 17.39 -4.98 16.96
C ILE A 219 18.02 -5.96 17.93
N VAL A 220 18.07 -7.23 17.52
CA VAL A 220 18.86 -8.22 18.25
C VAL A 220 20.31 -7.92 17.90
N ASP A 221 21.10 -7.57 18.90
CA ASP A 221 22.55 -7.54 18.76
C ASP A 221 23.00 -9.00 18.60
N TRP A 222 23.38 -9.36 17.37
CA TRP A 222 23.79 -10.72 17.04
C TRP A 222 25.10 -11.11 17.73
N ASP A 223 25.97 -10.14 18.02
CA ASP A 223 27.23 -10.39 18.72
C ASP A 223 26.96 -10.68 20.19
N GLU A 224 26.06 -9.92 20.83
CA GLU A 224 25.61 -10.17 22.20
C GLU A 224 24.85 -11.50 22.31
N PHE A 225 23.97 -11.80 21.34
CA PHE A 225 23.25 -13.07 21.27
C PHE A 225 24.20 -14.27 21.12
N CYS A 226 25.24 -14.16 20.29
CA CYS A 226 26.23 -15.23 20.14
C CYS A 226 27.11 -15.39 21.38
N LYS A 227 27.52 -14.28 22.02
CA LYS A 227 28.28 -14.31 23.28
C LYS A 227 27.50 -15.00 24.39
N ASN A 228 26.25 -14.62 24.61
CA ASN A 228 25.41 -15.21 25.67
C ASN A 228 25.22 -16.72 25.48
N ARG A 229 25.10 -17.18 24.22
CA ARG A 229 24.96 -18.61 23.92
C ARG A 229 26.25 -19.42 24.12
N ASN A 230 27.41 -18.79 23.91
CA ASN A 230 28.70 -19.41 24.20
C ASN A 230 28.98 -19.44 25.71
N ILE A 231 28.59 -18.40 26.45
CA ILE A 231 28.67 -18.37 27.92
C ILE A 231 27.79 -19.48 28.52
N GLU A 232 26.54 -19.63 28.07
CA GLU A 232 25.67 -20.73 28.52
C GLU A 232 26.26 -22.12 28.24
N LYS A 233 26.93 -22.30 27.08
CA LYS A 233 27.66 -23.56 26.78
C LYS A 233 28.86 -23.76 27.71
N GLU A 234 29.64 -22.73 27.99
CA GLU A 234 30.80 -22.81 28.89
C GLU A 234 30.39 -23.09 30.34
N ASP A 235 29.27 -22.52 30.80
CA ASP A 235 28.73 -22.76 32.14
C ASP A 235 28.15 -24.17 32.27
N LEU A 236 27.46 -24.69 31.25
CA LEU A 236 27.02 -26.09 31.19
C LEU A 236 28.20 -27.08 31.19
N ILE A 237 29.30 -26.73 30.52
CA ILE A 237 30.53 -27.54 30.50
C ILE A 237 31.24 -27.48 31.86
N ARG A 238 31.29 -26.32 32.52
CA ARG A 238 31.89 -26.15 33.86
C ARG A 238 31.12 -26.91 34.94
N ASP A 239 29.79 -26.89 34.89
CA ASP A 239 28.95 -27.64 35.85
C ASP A 239 29.01 -29.16 35.64
N SER A 240 29.17 -29.60 34.39
CA SER A 240 29.47 -31.00 34.04
C SER A 240 30.82 -31.46 34.60
N CYS A 241 31.86 -30.63 34.50
CA CYS A 241 33.19 -30.93 35.03
C CYS A 241 33.23 -30.93 36.57
N LYS A 242 32.51 -30.01 37.25
CA LYS A 242 32.41 -30.01 38.72
C LYS A 242 31.70 -31.25 39.29
N LYS A 243 30.70 -31.80 38.58
CA LYS A 243 30.02 -33.05 38.98
C LYS A 243 30.90 -34.30 38.82
N LYS A 244 31.87 -34.31 37.90
CA LYS A 244 32.78 -35.46 37.73
C LYS A 244 33.92 -35.52 38.76
N VAL A 245 34.30 -34.39 39.36
CA VAL A 245 35.42 -34.36 40.34
C VAL A 245 34.97 -34.78 41.76
N MET A 246 33.69 -34.75 42.09
CA MET A 246 33.19 -35.13 43.44
C MET A 246 32.88 -36.63 43.64
N VAL A 247 33.10 -37.51 42.65
CA VAL A 247 32.75 -38.95 42.76
C VAL A 247 33.98 -39.86 42.95
N GLN A 248 35.21 -39.34 42.93
CA GLN A 248 36.42 -40.14 43.18
C GLN A 248 37.25 -39.55 44.33
N GLY A 249 36.82 -39.83 45.56
CA GLY A 249 37.59 -39.50 46.74
C GLY A 249 37.04 -40.15 48.01
N ASN A 250 37.57 -41.33 48.32
CA ASN A 250 37.93 -41.83 49.67
C ASN A 250 37.10 -42.99 50.27
N PRO A 251 37.59 -44.25 50.24
CA PRO A 251 37.34 -45.23 51.28
C PRO A 251 38.44 -45.15 52.34
N GLY A 252 38.05 -44.76 53.55
CA GLY A 252 38.94 -44.61 54.70
C GLY A 252 39.59 -45.92 55.15
N ARG A 253 40.88 -45.84 55.45
CA ARG A 253 41.63 -46.78 56.31
C ARG A 253 41.36 -46.48 57.79
N ARG A 254 40.92 -47.47 58.55
CA ARG A 254 41.28 -47.78 59.96
C ARG A 254 41.10 -49.30 60.09
N GLY A 255 42.02 -50.14 60.54
CA GLY A 255 43.09 -50.03 61.53
C GLY A 255 42.90 -51.26 62.46
N LYS A 256 43.80 -52.26 62.38
CA LYS A 256 43.85 -53.43 63.28
C LYS A 256 44.66 -53.09 64.55
N SER A 257 44.56 -53.99 65.54
CA SER A 257 45.38 -54.21 66.77
C SER A 257 45.18 -53.22 67.92
N HIS A 258 45.04 -53.61 69.20
CA HIS A 258 45.29 -54.88 69.92
C HIS A 258 44.12 -55.29 70.82
#